data_AF-A0A7Y2JXE8-F1
#
_entry.id   AF-A0A7Y2JXE8-F1
#
_cell.length_a   1.000
_cell.length_b   1.000
_cell.length_c   1.000
_cell.angle_alpha   90.00
_cell.angle_beta   90.00
_cell.angle_gamma   90.00
#
_symmetry.space_group_name_H-M   'P 1'
#
loop_
_entity.id
_entity.type
_entity.pdbx_description
1 polymer ?
#
loop_
_entity_poly.entity_id
_entity_poly.type
_entity_poly.pdbx_seq_one_letter_code
_entity_poly.pdbx_strand_id
1 'polypeptide(L)' 'MSKSSRYEWRDQQASLQERMKGFMANPGTEQLEAVLAEMRAYAAAAQNGSIEIPERFIAFS' A
#
# COMPACT_ATOMS: atom_id res chain seq x y z
N MET A 1 5.11 1.58 -16.78
CA MET A 1 5.58 0.64 -15.74
C MET A 1 6.49 -0.46 -16.24
N SER A 2 7.71 -0.52 -15.67
CA SER A 2 8.70 -1.59 -15.91
C SER A 2 8.35 -2.89 -15.15
N LYS A 3 9.06 -4.00 -15.43
CA LYS A 3 8.88 -5.27 -14.67
C LYS A 3 9.32 -5.11 -13.21
N SER A 4 10.42 -4.43 -12.94
CA SER A 4 10.93 -4.21 -11.58
C SER A 4 9.98 -3.33 -10.78
N SER A 5 9.52 -2.22 -11.36
CA SER A 5 8.56 -1.30 -10.73
C SER A 5 7.23 -1.99 -10.39
N ARG A 6 6.79 -2.96 -11.22
CA ARG A 6 5.63 -3.81 -10.90
C ARG A 6 5.82 -4.63 -9.64
N TYR A 7 6.99 -5.21 -9.43
CA TYR A 7 7.26 -6.04 -8.25
C TYR A 7 7.35 -5.18 -7.00
N GLU A 8 8.05 -4.05 -7.06
CA GLU A 8 8.15 -3.10 -5.94
C GLU A 8 6.76 -2.61 -5.50
N TRP A 9 5.93 -2.18 -6.45
CA TRP A 9 4.55 -1.80 -6.16
C TRP A 9 3.74 -2.94 -5.55
N ARG A 10 3.85 -4.16 -6.11
CA ARG A 10 3.13 -5.33 -5.62
C ARG A 10 3.53 -5.69 -4.19
N ASP A 11 4.81 -5.62 -3.87
CA ASP A 11 5.31 -6.00 -2.55
C ASP A 11 4.85 -4.98 -1.49
N GLN A 12 4.83 -3.68 -1.82
CA GLN A 12 4.22 -2.64 -0.98
C GLN A 12 2.71 -2.85 -0.80
N GLN A 13 2.01 -3.22 -1.88
CA GLN A 13 0.58 -3.55 -1.81
C GLN A 13 0.33 -4.76 -0.90
N ALA A 14 1.18 -5.79 -0.98
CA ALA A 14 1.07 -6.99 -0.15
C ALA A 14 1.27 -6.69 1.34
N SER A 15 2.27 -5.88 1.69
CA SER A 15 2.50 -5.40 3.07
C SER A 15 1.26 -4.70 3.64
N LEU A 16 0.68 -3.77 2.86
CA LEU A 16 -0.54 -3.06 3.27
C LEU A 16 -1.73 -4.01 3.45
N GLN A 17 -1.93 -4.97 2.54
CA GLN A 17 -3.01 -5.97 2.68
C GLN A 17 -2.84 -6.86 3.90
N GLU A 18 -1.60 -7.24 4.22
CA GLU A 18 -1.30 -8.05 5.41
C GLU A 18 -1.69 -7.31 6.68
N ARG A 19 -1.30 -6.03 6.81
CA ARG A 19 -1.71 -5.17 7.93
C ARG A 19 -3.23 -5.04 8.03
N MET A 20 -3.89 -4.83 6.89
CA MET A 20 -5.34 -4.67 6.85
C MET A 20 -6.08 -5.96 7.22
N LYS A 21 -5.57 -7.13 6.82
CA LYS A 21 -6.07 -8.43 7.28
C LYS A 21 -5.91 -8.60 8.79
N GLY A 22 -4.76 -8.22 9.34
CA GLY A 22 -4.53 -8.23 10.79
C GLY A 22 -5.54 -7.37 11.55
N PHE A 23 -5.79 -6.15 11.05
CA PHE A 23 -6.82 -5.26 11.60
C PHE A 23 -8.24 -5.85 11.49
N MET A 24 -8.61 -6.43 10.35
CA MET A 24 -9.93 -7.05 10.19
C MET A 24 -10.13 -8.27 11.12
N ALA A 25 -9.07 -9.03 11.40
CA ALA A 25 -9.12 -10.17 12.30
C ALA A 25 -9.17 -9.76 13.79
N ASN A 26 -8.51 -8.66 14.15
CA ASN A 26 -8.52 -8.12 15.51
C ASN A 26 -8.55 -6.58 15.47
N PRO A 27 -9.74 -5.98 15.34
CA PRO A 27 -9.85 -4.53 15.27
C PRO A 27 -9.52 -3.90 16.62
N GLY A 28 -8.45 -3.11 16.65
CA GLY A 28 -8.01 -2.37 17.83
C GLY A 28 -7.19 -1.16 17.43
N THR A 29 -7.01 -0.21 18.35
CA THR A 29 -6.31 1.06 18.08
C THR A 29 -4.89 0.84 17.57
N GLU A 30 -4.14 -0.09 18.17
CA GLU A 30 -2.78 -0.43 17.73
C GLU A 30 -2.76 -0.97 16.28
N GLN A 31 -3.70 -1.85 15.93
CA GLN A 31 -3.79 -2.40 14.58
C GLN A 31 -4.24 -1.35 13.57
N LEU A 32 -5.14 -0.45 13.96
CA LEU A 32 -5.54 0.69 13.14
C LEU A 32 -4.34 1.62 12.89
N GLU A 33 -3.56 1.94 13.91
CA GLU A 33 -2.36 2.77 13.79
C GLU A 33 -1.31 2.11 12.89
N ALA A 34 -1.12 0.79 12.99
CA ALA A 34 -0.23 0.05 12.12
C ALA A 34 -0.66 0.12 10.64
N VAL A 35 -1.95 -0.04 10.36
CA VAL A 35 -2.50 0.13 8.99
C VAL A 35 -2.30 1.55 8.50
N LEU A 36 -2.60 2.56 9.33
CA LEU A 36 -2.45 3.96 8.96
C LEU A 36 -0.99 4.34 8.69
N ALA A 37 -0.04 3.81 9.48
CA ALA A 37 1.38 3.99 9.25
C ALA A 37 1.80 3.42 7.88
N GLU A 38 1.34 2.20 7.56
CA GLU A 38 1.63 1.55 6.27
C GLU A 38 1.00 2.31 5.09
N MET A 39 -0.25 2.78 5.24
CA MET A 39 -0.92 3.60 4.22
C MET A 39 -0.17 4.92 3.96
N ARG A 40 0.35 5.57 5.00
CA ARG A 40 1.15 6.79 4.87
C ARG A 40 2.48 6.51 4.17
N ALA A 41 3.14 5.40 4.49
CA ALA A 41 4.38 4.98 3.83
C ALA A 41 4.14 4.71 2.33
N TYR A 42 3.07 3.98 2.00
CA TYR A 42 2.66 3.74 0.62
C TYR A 42 2.39 5.05 -0.14
N ALA A 43 1.65 5.98 0.46
CA ALA A 43 1.34 7.28 -0.14
C ALA A 43 2.61 8.13 -0.37
N ALA A 44 3.53 8.15 0.59
CA ALA A 44 4.80 8.86 0.47
C ALA A 44 5.68 8.27 -0.65
N ALA A 45 5.75 6.94 -0.76
CA ALA A 45 6.49 6.25 -1.81
C ALA A 45 5.89 6.50 -3.21
N ALA A 46 4.56 6.62 -3.31
CA ALA A 46 3.91 6.98 -4.57
C ALA A 46 4.17 8.44 -4.93
N GLN A 47 4.09 9.35 -3.96
CA GLN A 47 4.29 10.79 -4.16
C GLN A 47 5.72 11.14 -4.57
N ASN A 48 6.73 10.47 -4.01
CA ASN A 48 8.13 10.72 -4.33
C ASN A 48 8.61 9.93 -5.57
N GLY A 49 7.74 9.16 -6.22
CA GLY A 49 8.06 8.34 -7.39
C GLY A 49 8.89 7.08 -7.11
N SER A 50 9.06 6.68 -5.84
CA SER A 50 9.75 5.43 -5.48
C SER A 50 8.94 4.19 -5.85
N ILE A 51 7.62 4.31 -5.95
CA ILE A 51 6.76 3.29 -6.54
C ILE A 51 5.89 3.90 -7.65
N GLU A 52 5.66 3.12 -8.70
CA GLU A 52 4.75 3.49 -9.79
C GLU A 52 3.43 2.72 -9.61
N ILE A 53 2.34 3.44 -9.35
CA ILE A 53 1.00 2.83 -9.25
C ILE A 53 0.45 2.61 -10.67
N PRO A 54 -0.02 1.40 -11.02
CA PRO A 54 -0.54 1.16 -12.36
C PRO A 54 -1.79 2.02 -12.64
N GLU A 55 -1.85 2.65 -13.81
CA GLU A 55 -2.91 3.60 -14.20
C GLU A 55 -4.33 3.06 -13.96
N ARG A 56 -4.57 1.77 -14.24
CA ARG A 56 -5.88 1.13 -14.00
C ARG A 56 -6.39 1.20 -12.54
N PHE A 57 -5.53 1.48 -11.57
CA PHE A 57 -5.90 1.60 -10.14
C PHE A 57 -6.11 3.05 -9.70
N ILE A 58 -5.73 4.03 -10.52
CA ILE A 58 -5.86 5.47 -10.23
C ILE A 58 -6.73 6.20 -11.26
N ALA A 59 -7.03 5.55 -12.39
CA ALA A 59 -7.95 6.06 -13.38
C ALA A 59 -9.39 5.93 -12.86
N PHE A 60 -10.04 7.06 -12.66
CA PHE A 60 -11.47 7.15 -12.40
C PHE A 60 -12.15 7.47 -13.74
N SER A 61 -12.58 6.43 -14.46
CA SER A 61 -13.39 6.56 -15.69
C SER A 61 -14.88 6.55 -15.37
#